data_AF-A0A931VYT7-F1
#
_entry.id   AF-A0A931VYT7-F1
#
_cell.length_a   1.000
_cell.length_b   1.000
_cell.length_c   1.000
_cell.angle_alpha   90.00
_cell.angle_beta   90.00
_cell.angle_gamma   90.00
#
_symmetry.space_group_name_H-M   'P 1'
#
loop_
_entity.id
_entity.type
_entity.pdbx_description
1 polymer ?
#
loop_
_entity_poly.entity_id
_entity_poly.type
_entity_poly.pdbx_seq_one_letter_code
_entity_poly.pdbx_strand_id
1 'polypeptide(L)'
;MPVRKAKRKRTLNRLHGLALAFVASVVMASAAQASWTPEKTIEIVIGSGPGSGTDIIGRQIQNILLTGKLVTAPLVVVNKAGGVTAWA
;
A
#
# COMPACT_ATOMS: atom_id res chain seq x y z
N MET A 1 37.92 46.39 16.44
CA MET A 1 37.88 45.05 15.79
C MET A 1 36.49 44.38 15.93
N PRO A 2 35.58 44.44 14.94
CA PRO A 2 34.23 43.84 15.03
C PRO A 2 33.95 42.60 14.14
N VAL A 3 34.97 41.94 13.59
CA VAL A 3 34.77 40.91 12.53
C VAL A 3 34.19 39.58 13.06
N ARG A 4 34.42 39.23 14.33
CA ARG A 4 34.06 37.91 14.90
C ARG A 4 32.54 37.70 15.05
N LYS A 5 31.78 38.75 15.37
CA LYS A 5 30.33 38.65 15.62
C LYS A 5 29.54 38.43 14.32
N ALA A 6 29.97 39.05 13.22
CA ALA A 6 29.31 38.96 11.91
C ALA A 6 29.46 37.56 11.28
N LYS A 7 30.63 36.91 11.43
CA LYS A 7 30.82 35.52 10.97
C LYS A 7 29.91 34.55 11.70
N ARG A 8 29.80 34.65 13.04
CA ARG A 8 28.97 33.77 13.88
C ARG A 8 27.48 33.83 13.52
N LYS A 9 26.94 35.04 13.25
CA LYS A 9 25.55 35.21 12.80
C LYS A 9 25.29 34.58 11.43
N ARG A 10 26.26 34.69 10.50
CA ARG A 10 26.17 34.07 9.17
C ARG A 10 26.23 32.54 9.22
N THR A 11 27.06 31.94 10.10
CA THR A 11 27.07 30.48 10.30
C THR A 11 25.79 29.99 10.95
N LEU A 12 25.25 30.71 11.95
CA LEU A 12 23.98 30.38 12.58
C LEU A 12 22.81 30.37 11.58
N ASN A 13 22.69 31.38 10.71
CA ASN A 13 21.62 31.40 9.70
C ASN A 13 21.75 30.26 8.68
N ARG A 14 22.96 29.84 8.33
CA ARG A 14 23.20 28.68 7.44
C ARG A 14 22.80 27.37 8.10
N LEU A 15 23.10 27.22 9.40
CA LEU A 15 22.71 26.04 10.17
C LEU A 15 21.18 25.93 10.31
N HIS A 16 20.49 27.06 10.52
CA HIS A 16 19.01 27.07 10.52
C HIS A 16 18.43 26.72 9.14
N GLY A 17 19.02 27.25 8.06
CA GLY A 17 18.60 26.89 6.70
C GLY A 17 18.78 25.40 6.39
N LEU A 18 19.91 24.81 6.81
CA LEU A 18 20.17 23.37 6.66
C LEU A 18 19.22 22.51 7.51
N ALA A 19 18.95 22.92 8.75
CA ALA A 19 18.00 22.22 9.62
C ALA A 19 16.58 22.25 9.03
N LEU A 20 16.14 23.40 8.49
CA LEU A 20 14.83 23.53 7.87
C LEU A 20 14.72 22.67 6.59
N ALA A 21 15.76 22.63 5.77
CA ALA A 21 15.82 21.79 4.57
C ALA A 21 15.80 20.29 4.92
N PHE A 22 16.48 19.88 5.99
CA PHE A 22 16.48 18.50 6.47
C PHE A 22 15.08 18.08 6.93
N VAL A 23 14.41 18.89 7.74
CA VAL A 23 13.04 18.63 8.21
C VAL A 23 12.07 18.54 7.02
N ALA A 24 12.17 19.45 6.04
CA ALA A 24 11.34 19.41 4.83
C ALA A 24 11.53 18.11 4.02
N SER A 25 12.77 17.62 3.91
CA SER A 25 13.06 16.37 3.18
C SER A 25 12.46 15.13 3.84
N VAL A 26 12.42 15.09 5.17
CA VAL A 26 11.79 13.97 5.92
C VAL A 26 10.28 13.97 5.75
N VAL A 27 9.64 15.14 5.74
CA VAL A 27 8.18 15.26 5.52
C VAL A 27 7.78 14.86 4.10
N MET A 28 8.62 15.14 3.10
CA MET A 28 8.33 14.71 1.72
C MET A 28 8.52 13.20 1.50
N ALA A 29 9.39 12.55 2.27
CA ALA A 29 9.62 11.11 2.15
C ALA A 29 8.41 10.26 2.61
N SER A 30 7.58 10.76 3.54
CA SER A 30 6.39 10.03 4.00
C SER A 30 5.23 10.03 3.01
N ALA A 31 5.18 10.98 2.08
CA ALA A 31 4.13 11.06 1.07
C ALA A 31 4.26 10.02 -0.06
N ALA A 32 5.40 9.32 -0.15
CA ALA A 32 5.68 8.35 -1.20
C ALA A 32 5.11 6.94 -0.93
N GLN A 33 4.54 6.68 0.24
CA GLN A 33 3.88 5.41 0.53
C GLN A 33 2.41 5.45 0.10
N ALA A 34 2.17 5.41 -1.21
CA ALA A 34 0.85 5.07 -1.71
C ALA A 34 0.52 3.64 -1.23
N SER A 35 -0.49 3.50 -0.38
CA SER A 35 -1.00 2.19 0.00
C SER A 35 -1.55 1.53 -1.26
N TRP A 36 -1.00 0.38 -1.65
CA TRP A 36 -1.46 -0.32 -2.85
C TRP A 36 -2.92 -0.74 -2.68
N THR A 37 -3.77 -0.37 -3.65
CA THR A 37 -5.19 -0.73 -3.66
C THR A 37 -5.56 -1.40 -4.98
N PRO A 38 -6.35 -2.48 -4.97
CA PRO A 38 -6.81 -3.12 -6.20
C PRO A 38 -7.79 -2.22 -6.95
N GLU A 39 -7.47 -1.89 -8.20
CA GLU A 39 -8.31 -1.08 -9.10
C GLU A 39 -9.23 -1.93 -9.99
N LYS A 40 -8.93 -3.23 -10.10
CA LYS A 40 -9.62 -4.17 -10.98
C LYS A 40 -10.33 -5.25 -10.18
N THR A 41 -11.35 -5.85 -10.80
CA THR A 41 -12.07 -7.01 -10.26
C THR A 41 -11.10 -8.11 -9.84
N ILE A 42 -11.29 -8.64 -8.63
CA ILE A 42 -10.49 -9.73 -8.08
C ILE A 42 -11.23 -11.04 -8.31
N GLU A 43 -10.57 -11.98 -8.99
CA GLU A 43 -11.07 -13.33 -9.22
C GLU A 43 -10.48 -14.31 -8.20
N ILE A 44 -11.35 -14.89 -7.36
CA ILE A 44 -11.00 -15.99 -6.47
C ILE A 44 -11.25 -17.27 -7.23
N VAL A 45 -10.18 -17.92 -7.67
CA VAL A 45 -10.33 -19.15 -8.47
C VAL A 45 -10.13 -20.37 -7.61
N ILE A 46 -11.06 -21.27 -7.78
CA ILE A 46 -11.16 -22.48 -7.00
C ILE A 46 -11.02 -23.65 -7.96
N GLY A 47 -9.97 -24.45 -7.76
CA GLY A 47 -9.62 -25.57 -8.63
C GLY A 47 -10.55 -26.79 -8.50
N SER A 48 -11.60 -26.68 -7.69
CA SER A 48 -12.60 -27.72 -7.43
C SER A 48 -13.98 -27.28 -7.90
N GLY A 49 -14.88 -28.27 -8.06
CA GLY A 49 -16.26 -28.00 -8.48
C GLY A 49 -17.04 -27.12 -7.50
N PRO A 50 -18.15 -26.49 -7.97
CA PRO A 50 -19.07 -25.73 -7.12
C PRO A 50 -19.56 -26.56 -5.93
N GLY A 51 -19.71 -25.93 -4.76
CA GLY A 51 -20.19 -26.61 -3.54
C GLY A 51 -19.18 -27.54 -2.86
N SER A 52 -17.95 -27.67 -3.38
CA SER A 52 -16.84 -28.30 -2.64
C SER A 52 -16.49 -27.50 -1.38
N GLY A 53 -15.87 -28.14 -0.38
CA GLY A 53 -15.44 -27.43 0.84
C GLY A 53 -14.59 -26.20 0.54
N THR A 54 -13.76 -26.25 -0.50
CA THR A 54 -12.97 -25.11 -0.98
C THR A 54 -13.82 -23.99 -1.56
N ASP A 55 -14.91 -24.30 -2.27
CA ASP A 55 -15.88 -23.31 -2.79
C ASP A 55 -16.58 -22.56 -1.66
N ILE A 56 -17.02 -23.30 -0.63
CA ILE A 56 -17.65 -22.74 0.56
C ILE A 56 -16.68 -21.80 1.27
N ILE A 57 -15.43 -22.23 1.49
CA ILE A 57 -14.39 -21.41 2.11
C ILE A 57 -14.09 -20.17 1.26
N GLY A 58 -13.99 -20.30 -0.07
CA GLY A 58 -13.72 -19.17 -0.97
C GLY A 58 -14.82 -18.09 -0.93
N ARG A 59 -16.09 -18.52 -0.90
CA ARG A 59 -17.23 -17.61 -0.71
C ARG A 59 -17.26 -16.98 0.67
N GLN A 60 -16.85 -17.71 1.70
CA GLN A 60 -16.73 -17.15 3.04
C GLN A 60 -15.62 -16.09 3.12
N ILE A 61 -14.47 -16.32 2.48
CA ILE A 61 -13.39 -15.32 2.36
C ILE A 61 -13.91 -14.07 1.65
N GLN A 62 -14.60 -14.23 0.51
CA GLN A 62 -15.24 -13.12 -0.21
C GLN A 62 -16.14 -12.31 0.72
N ASN A 63 -17.00 -12.97 1.50
CA ASN A 63 -17.90 -12.30 2.43
C ASN A 63 -17.16 -11.53 3.53
N ILE A 64 -16.08 -12.10 4.08
CA ILE A 64 -15.25 -11.43 5.10
C ILE A 64 -14.58 -10.18 4.51
N LEU A 65 -14.03 -10.27 3.30
CA LEU A 65 -13.36 -9.15 2.64
C LEU A 65 -14.33 -7.99 2.36
N LEU A 66 -15.56 -8.31 1.93
CA LEU A 66 -16.61 -7.31 1.68
C LEU A 66 -17.16 -6.72 2.98
N THR A 67 -17.47 -7.56 3.97
CA THR A 67 -18.03 -7.12 5.26
C THR A 67 -17.03 -6.27 6.05
N GLY A 68 -15.75 -6.66 6.03
CA GLY A 68 -14.66 -5.93 6.66
C GLY A 68 -14.23 -4.66 5.91
N LYS A 69 -14.82 -4.37 4.73
CA LYS A 69 -14.44 -3.25 3.85
C LYS A 69 -12.92 -3.22 3.56
N LEU A 70 -12.31 -4.41 3.51
CA LEU A 70 -10.86 -4.57 3.31
C LEU A 70 -10.48 -4.42 1.84
N VAL A 71 -11.45 -4.63 0.95
CA VAL A 71 -11.31 -4.53 -0.49
C VAL A 71 -12.43 -3.66 -1.03
N THR A 72 -12.09 -2.64 -1.81
CA THR A 72 -13.03 -1.74 -2.50
C THR A 72 -13.39 -2.24 -3.89
N ALA A 73 -12.57 -3.11 -4.47
CA ALA A 73 -12.79 -3.72 -5.77
C ALA A 73 -13.87 -4.82 -5.73
N PRO A 74 -14.61 -5.04 -6.82
CA PRO A 74 -15.52 -6.18 -6.96
C PRO A 74 -14.76 -7.51 -6.82
N LEU A 75 -15.36 -8.46 -6.11
CA LEU A 75 -14.83 -9.81 -5.91
C LEU A 75 -15.74 -10.82 -6.61
N VAL A 76 -15.17 -11.78 -7.33
CA VAL A 76 -15.93 -12.87 -7.99
C VAL A 76 -15.26 -14.21 -7.69
N VAL A 77 -16.06 -15.22 -7.32
CA VAL A 77 -15.59 -16.60 -7.15
C VAL A 77 -15.83 -17.37 -8.45
N VAL A 78 -14.77 -17.96 -9.01
CA VAL A 78 -14.83 -18.74 -10.26
C VAL A 78 -14.31 -20.16 -10.00
N ASN A 79 -15.15 -21.16 -10.21
CA ASN A 79 -14.73 -22.55 -10.16
C ASN A 79 -14.12 -22.96 -11.50
N LYS A 80 -12.81 -23.20 -11.53
CA LYS A 80 -12.09 -23.75 -12.69
C LYS A 80 -11.66 -25.18 -12.38
N ALA A 81 -12.59 -26.12 -12.53
CA ALA A 81 -12.33 -27.54 -12.34
C ALA A 81 -11.48 -28.08 -13.52
N GLY A 82 -10.16 -28.17 -13.31
CA GLY A 82 -9.23 -28.60 -14.36
C GLY A 82 -7.76 -28.79 -13.90
N GLY A 83 -7.49 -28.75 -12.59
CA GLY A 83 -6.14 -28.86 -12.05
C GLY A 83 -5.35 -27.54 -12.08
N VAL A 84 -4.28 -27.50 -11.29
CA VAL A 84 -3.40 -26.33 -11.03
C VAL A 84 -2.73 -25.71 -12.26
N THR A 85 -2.99 -26.22 -13.47
CA THR A 85 -2.38 -25.82 -14.75
C THR A 85 -3.26 -24.91 -15.61
N ALA A 86 -4.51 -24.61 -15.23
CA ALA A 86 -5.42 -23.75 -16.00
C ALA A 86 -5.05 -22.24 -16.02
N TRP A 87 -3.83 -21.91 -15.59
CA TRP A 87 -3.27 -20.56 -15.46
C TRP A 87 -1.89 -20.41 -16.09
N ALA A 88 -1.38 -21.48 -16.73
CA ALA A 88 -0.21 -21.39 -17.60
C ALA A 88 -0.60 -20.71 -18.92
#